data_AF-A0A4U8Z223-F1
#
_entry.id   AF-A0A4U8Z223-F1
#
_cell.length_a   1.000
_cell.length_b   1.000
_cell.length_c   1.000
_cell.angle_alpha   90.00
_cell.angle_beta   90.00
_cell.angle_gamma   90.00
#
_symmetry.space_group_name_H-M   'P 1'
#
loop_
_entity.id
_entity.type
_entity.pdbx_description
1 polymer ?
#
loop_
_entity_poly.entity_id
_entity_poly.type
_entity_poly.pdbx_seq_one_letter_code
_entity_poly.pdbx_strand_id
1 'polypeptide(L)'
;MSDETSILVLGMDELASAIARKLHLSGYAVAIHQPTPPRTIRRRMAFVDAWTDGAFSFEGVEARRADKTRDFLDSLKSGASIPVLWHPFEDVATRWP
;
A
#
# COMPACT_ATOMS: atom_id res chain seq x y z
N MET A 1 -4.01 -20.16 -13.06
CA MET A 1 -4.04 -18.89 -12.32
C MET A 1 -2.64 -18.34 -12.45
N SER A 2 -2.47 -17.33 -13.29
CA SER A 2 -1.16 -16.79 -13.68
C SER A 2 -0.36 -16.43 -12.42
N ASP A 3 0.96 -16.65 -12.44
CA ASP A 3 1.91 -16.14 -11.44
C ASP A 3 1.86 -14.61 -11.42
N GLU A 4 0.82 -14.05 -10.80
CA GLU A 4 0.60 -12.62 -10.70
C GLU A 4 1.63 -12.11 -9.69
N THR A 5 2.74 -11.58 -10.21
CA THR A 5 3.85 -11.09 -9.41
C THR A 5 3.35 -9.96 -8.51
N SER A 6 3.20 -10.28 -7.22
CA SER A 6 2.77 -9.32 -6.20
C SER A 6 3.98 -8.55 -5.68
N ILE A 7 3.91 -7.23 -5.70
CA ILE A 7 5.02 -6.34 -5.34
C ILE A 7 4.74 -5.67 -4.00
N LEU A 8 5.69 -5.79 -3.07
CA LEU A 8 5.68 -5.09 -1.79
C LEU A 8 6.65 -3.91 -1.83
N VAL A 9 6.12 -2.70 -1.71
CA VAL A 9 6.93 -1.48 -1.58
C VAL A 9 7.14 -1.18 -0.09
N LEU A 10 8.40 -1.05 0.33
CA LEU A 10 8.73 -0.72 1.71
C LEU A 10 8.87 0.80 1.88
N GLY A 11 8.19 1.36 2.87
CA GLY A 11 8.14 2.80 3.14
C GLY A 11 6.91 3.49 2.55
N MET A 12 6.59 4.67 3.09
CA MET A 12 5.42 5.48 2.70
C MET A 12 5.75 6.94 2.39
N ASP A 13 7.02 7.24 2.15
CA ASP A 13 7.45 8.59 1.75
C ASP A 13 7.02 8.91 0.31
N GLU A 14 7.43 10.08 -0.18
CA GLU A 14 7.10 10.55 -1.53
C GLU A 14 7.59 9.60 -2.61
N LEU A 15 8.80 9.04 -2.47
CA LEU A 15 9.39 8.14 -3.45
C LEU A 15 8.67 6.79 -3.46
N ALA A 16 8.46 6.19 -2.29
CA ALA A 16 7.72 4.94 -2.17
C ALA A 16 6.29 5.07 -2.71
N SER A 17 5.62 6.19 -2.39
CA SER A 17 4.27 6.48 -2.90
C SER A 17 4.25 6.61 -4.42
N ALA A 18 5.23 7.30 -5.01
CA ALA A 18 5.33 7.46 -6.46
C ALA A 18 5.59 6.11 -7.17
N ILE A 19 6.48 5.27 -6.61
CA ILE A 19 6.77 3.92 -7.12
C ILE A 19 5.51 3.05 -7.05
N ALA A 20 4.86 2.98 -5.89
CA ALA A 20 3.65 2.18 -5.71
C ALA A 20 2.54 2.62 -6.66
N ARG A 21 2.33 3.94 -6.82
CA ARG A 21 1.37 4.49 -7.79
C ARG A 21 1.70 4.07 -9.22
N LYS A 22 2.96 4.19 -9.64
CA LYS A 22 3.37 3.83 -11.00
C LYS A 22 3.15 2.35 -11.28
N LEU A 23 3.48 1.47 -10.33
CA LEU A 23 3.24 0.03 -10.44
C LEU A 23 1.74 -0.28 -10.51
N HIS A 24 0.95 0.33 -9.63
CA HIS A 24 -0.50 0.17 -9.62
C HIS A 24 -1.14 0.57 -10.96
N LEU A 25 -0.79 1.75 -11.49
CA LEU A 25 -1.28 2.22 -12.79
C LEU A 25 -0.79 1.38 -13.98
N SER A 26 0.28 0.60 -13.78
CA SER A 26 0.78 -0.35 -14.77
C SER A 26 0.12 -1.72 -14.68
N GLY A 27 -0.86 -1.89 -13.77
CA GLY A 27 -1.63 -3.13 -13.60
C GLY A 27 -0.98 -4.17 -12.69
N TYR A 28 0.06 -3.81 -11.94
CA TYR A 28 0.65 -4.74 -10.97
C TYR A 28 -0.16 -4.78 -9.67
N ALA A 29 -0.26 -5.98 -9.10
CA ALA A 29 -0.69 -6.19 -7.72
C ALA A 29 0.35 -5.61 -6.76
N VAL A 30 0.09 -4.43 -6.21
CA VAL A 30 1.06 -3.70 -5.36
C VAL A 30 0.47 -3.38 -4.00
N ALA A 31 1.26 -3.58 -2.94
CA ALA A 31 0.98 -3.09 -1.60
C ALA A 31 2.12 -2.21 -1.10
N ILE A 32 1.82 -1.34 -0.14
CA ILE A 32 2.83 -0.59 0.59
C ILE A 32 2.90 -1.10 2.02
N HIS A 33 4.11 -1.28 2.55
CA HIS A 33 4.36 -1.63 3.93
C HIS A 33 5.08 -0.50 4.66
N GLN A 34 4.59 -0.22 5.85
CA GLN A 34 5.24 0.64 6.82
C GLN A 34 4.88 0.00 8.17
N PRO A 35 5.78 -0.28 9.12
CA PRO A 35 5.35 -0.89 10.40
C PRO A 35 5.21 0.14 11.53
N THR A 36 5.72 1.35 11.31
CA THR A 36 5.78 2.41 12.33
C THR A 36 5.17 3.70 11.81
N PRO A 37 4.55 4.52 12.67
CA PRO A 37 4.05 5.82 12.27
C PRO A 37 5.10 6.65 11.51
N PRO A 38 4.79 7.11 10.28
CA PRO A 38 5.70 7.94 9.52
C PRO A 38 6.07 9.22 10.29
N ARG A 39 7.35 9.58 10.27
CA ARG A 39 7.86 10.80 10.94
C ARG A 39 7.82 12.05 10.05
N THR A 40 7.40 11.89 8.80
CA THR A 40 7.38 12.96 7.79
C THR A 40 6.25 13.96 8.04
N ILE A 41 6.50 15.21 7.70
CA ILE A 41 5.47 16.27 7.71
C ILE A 41 4.38 15.93 6.69
N ARG A 42 3.13 15.84 7.15
CA ARG A 42 1.95 15.52 6.33
C ARG A 42 1.56 16.68 5.42
N ARG A 43 2.15 16.71 4.22
CA ARG A 43 1.91 17.75 3.19
C ARG A 43 0.81 17.40 2.18
N ARG A 44 0.15 16.23 2.31
CA ARG A 44 -0.83 15.73 1.34
C ARG A 44 -0.28 15.52 -0.08
N MET A 45 0.95 15.01 -0.16
CA MET A 45 1.63 14.69 -1.42
C MET A 45 2.08 13.22 -1.50
N ALA A 46 1.83 12.42 -0.47
CA ALA A 46 2.25 11.04 -0.38
C ALA A 46 1.14 10.21 0.29
N PHE A 47 1.16 8.90 0.10
CA PHE A 47 0.20 7.99 0.74
C PHE A 47 0.36 7.89 2.25
N VAL A 48 1.36 8.55 2.83
CA VAL A 48 1.60 8.69 4.26
C VAL A 48 0.34 9.03 5.07
N ASP A 49 -0.58 9.81 4.50
CA ASP A 49 -1.81 10.21 5.18
C ASP A 49 -2.77 9.02 5.38
N ALA A 50 -2.77 8.04 4.48
CA ALA A 50 -3.56 6.81 4.61
C ALA A 50 -3.15 5.98 5.84
N TRP A 51 -1.90 6.10 6.29
CA TRP A 51 -1.44 5.46 7.52
C TRP A 51 -2.25 5.92 8.73
N THR A 52 -2.51 7.22 8.82
CA THR A 52 -3.17 7.82 9.98
C THR A 52 -4.68 7.85 9.78
N ASP A 53 -5.11 8.37 8.63
CA ASP A 53 -6.50 8.69 8.34
C ASP A 53 -7.27 7.48 7.78
N GLY A 54 -6.58 6.35 7.54
CA GLY A 54 -7.15 5.09 7.06
C GLY A 54 -7.28 4.99 5.54
N ALA A 55 -7.39 6.13 4.85
CA ALA A 55 -7.32 6.19 3.40
C ALA A 55 -6.82 7.56 2.94
N PHE A 56 -6.20 7.61 1.76
CA PHE A 56 -5.82 8.85 1.10
C PHE A 56 -5.81 8.66 -0.41
N SER A 57 -6.43 9.58 -1.14
CA SER A 57 -6.47 9.58 -2.59
C SER A 57 -5.58 10.66 -3.16
N PHE A 58 -4.70 10.29 -4.08
CA PHE A 58 -3.78 11.19 -4.75
C PHE A 58 -3.72 10.87 -6.24
N GLU A 59 -3.96 11.89 -7.08
CA GLU A 59 -3.92 11.79 -8.55
C GLU A 59 -4.63 10.54 -9.11
N GLY A 60 -5.87 10.29 -8.65
CA GLY A 60 -6.72 9.21 -9.14
C GLY A 60 -6.42 7.82 -8.57
N VAL A 61 -5.45 7.70 -7.65
CA VAL A 61 -5.14 6.44 -6.96
C VAL A 61 -5.43 6.58 -5.47
N GLU A 62 -6.18 5.63 -4.92
CA GLU A 62 -6.45 5.54 -3.48
C GLU A 62 -5.46 4.59 -2.82
N ALA A 63 -4.82 5.02 -1.75
CA ALA A 63 -4.18 4.13 -0.78
C ALA A 63 -5.09 3.94 0.42
N ARG A 64 -5.26 2.70 0.87
CA ARG A 64 -6.17 2.36 1.97
C ARG A 64 -5.50 1.41 2.95
N ARG A 65 -5.59 1.71 4.24
CA ARG A 65 -5.06 0.85 5.30
C ARG A 65 -5.84 -0.45 5.36
N ALA A 66 -5.13 -1.56 5.23
CA ALA A 66 -5.71 -2.89 5.35
C ALA A 66 -5.61 -3.33 6.81
N ASP A 67 -6.66 -3.04 7.58
CA ASP A 67 -6.73 -3.38 9.01
C ASP A 67 -7.02 -4.88 9.22
N LYS A 68 -7.51 -5.58 8.20
CA LYS A 68 -7.75 -7.03 8.20
C LYS A 68 -7.07 -7.70 7.01
N THR A 69 -6.67 -8.96 7.18
CA THR A 69 -6.09 -9.79 6.10
C THR A 69 -6.99 -9.86 4.86
N ARG A 70 -8.32 -9.88 5.06
CA ARG A 70 -9.28 -9.88 3.96
C ARG A 70 -9.20 -8.60 3.13
N ASP A 71 -9.11 -7.44 3.78
CA ASP A 71 -9.02 -6.15 3.10
C ASP A 71 -7.76 -6.09 2.24
N PHE A 72 -6.65 -6.62 2.73
CA PHE A 72 -5.41 -6.76 1.96
C PHE A 72 -5.62 -7.60 0.69
N LEU A 73 -6.11 -8.83 0.83
CA LEU A 73 -6.26 -9.75 -0.30
C LEU A 73 -7.28 -9.24 -1.33
N ASP A 74 -8.37 -8.64 -0.87
CA ASP A 74 -9.43 -8.11 -1.73
C ASP A 74 -8.92 -6.86 -2.48
N SER A 75 -8.21 -5.94 -1.83
CA SER A 75 -7.58 -4.78 -2.49
C SER A 75 -6.50 -5.19 -3.48
N LEU A 76 -5.65 -6.15 -3.12
CA LEU A 76 -4.56 -6.62 -3.98
C LEU A 76 -5.09 -7.29 -5.26
N LYS A 77 -6.14 -8.11 -5.14
CA LYS A 77 -6.77 -8.81 -6.28
C LYS A 77 -7.62 -7.90 -7.15
N SER A 78 -8.35 -6.97 -6.55
CA SER A 78 -9.25 -6.07 -7.30
C SER A 78 -8.50 -4.95 -8.01
N GLY A 79 -7.34 -4.55 -7.49
CA GLY A 79 -6.64 -3.36 -7.97
C GLY A 79 -7.45 -2.07 -7.74
N ALA A 80 -8.44 -2.07 -6.84
CA ALA A 80 -9.28 -0.89 -6.58
C ALA A 80 -8.54 0.20 -5.79
N SER A 81 -7.54 -0.20 -5.01
CA SER A 81 -6.74 0.68 -4.15
C SER A 81 -5.39 0.02 -3.86
N ILE A 82 -4.40 0.79 -3.47
CA ILE A 82 -3.13 0.28 -2.93
C ILE A 82 -3.32 -0.02 -1.43
N PRO A 83 -3.29 -1.28 -0.98
CA PRO A 83 -3.37 -1.60 0.43
C PRO A 83 -2.11 -1.13 1.17
N VAL A 84 -2.31 -0.51 2.33
CA VAL A 84 -1.28 -0.10 3.27
C VAL A 84 -1.23 -1.11 4.42
N LEU A 85 -0.14 -1.85 4.49
CA LEU A 85 0.12 -2.89 5.48
C LEU A 85 0.92 -2.30 6.62
N TRP A 86 0.36 -2.39 7.83
CA TRP A 86 0.88 -1.70 9.00
C TRP A 86 1.38 -2.58 10.13
N HIS A 87 1.23 -3.89 9.97
CA HIS A 87 1.70 -4.91 10.88
C HIS A 87 3.22 -5.08 10.79
N PRO A 88 3.86 -5.74 11.78
CA PRO A 88 5.26 -6.17 11.68
C PRO A 88 5.56 -6.87 10.35
N PHE A 89 6.77 -6.66 9.83
CA PHE A 89 7.16 -7.20 8.52
C PHE A 89 7.04 -8.73 8.46
N GLU A 90 7.37 -9.43 9.54
CA GLU A 90 7.27 -10.89 9.62
C GLU A 90 5.83 -11.40 9.42
N ASP A 91 4.85 -10.69 9.97
CA ASP A 91 3.43 -11.03 9.81
C ASP A 91 2.97 -10.83 8.37
N VAL A 92 3.48 -9.79 7.70
CA VAL A 92 3.19 -9.48 6.30
C VAL A 92 3.83 -10.50 5.38
N ALA A 93 5.13 -10.77 5.56
CA ALA A 93 5.90 -11.67 4.72
C ALA A 93 5.35 -13.11 4.75
N THR A 94 4.92 -13.58 5.93
CA THR A 94 4.34 -14.92 6.10
C THR A 94 3.00 -15.10 5.38
N ARG A 95 2.28 -14.00 5.12
CA ARG A 95 0.94 -14.00 4.51
C ARG A 95 0.96 -13.50 3.07
N TRP A 96 2.15 -13.22 2.54
CA TRP A 96 2.33 -12.68 1.20
C TRP A 96 2.01 -13.77 0.16
N PRO A 97 1.15 -13.47 -0.83
CA PRO A 97 0.81 -14.42 -1.89
C PRO A 97 1.96 -14.66 -2.87
#